data_AF-A0A9D2JHK1-F1
#
_entry.id   AF-A0A9D2JHK1-F1
#
_cell.length_a   1.000
_cell.length_b   1.000
_cell.length_c   1.000
_cell.angle_alpha   90.00
_cell.angle_beta   90.00
_cell.angle_gamma   90.00
#
_symmetry.space_group_name_H-M   'P 1'
#
loop_
_entity.id
_entity.type
_entity.pdbx_description
1 polymer ?
#
loop_
_entity_poly.entity_id
_entity_poly.type
_entity_poly.pdbx_seq_one_letter_code
_entity_poly.pdbx_strand_id
1 'polypeptide(L)'
;MLALLNTHESVQTFKEVQSKAQNHAGLKELEEKIKRAQKDAVAYAHYDKPEAEKQSVAEINALNKAYKNHPLVENYRERLVEADELLQHVSTMIQKEVNQRIEGEEYDASKD
;
A
#
# COMPACT_ATOMS: atom_id res chain seq x y z
N MET A 1 4.87 -10.06 -20.93
CA MET A 1 4.57 -10.40 -19.52
C MET A 1 4.03 -9.19 -18.74
N LEU A 2 4.75 -8.07 -18.65
CA LEU A 2 4.26 -6.87 -17.94
C LEU A 2 2.94 -6.31 -18.48
N ALA A 3 2.74 -6.31 -19.80
CA ALA A 3 1.48 -5.88 -20.42
C ALA A 3 0.29 -6.79 -20.07
N LEU A 4 0.52 -8.09 -19.87
CA LEU A 4 -0.51 -9.07 -19.48
C LEU A 4 -0.90 -8.92 -18.01
N LEU A 5 0.05 -8.60 -17.14
CA LEU A 5 -0.23 -8.28 -15.73
C LEU A 5 -1.11 -7.04 -15.62
N ASN A 6 -0.85 -6.06 -16.47
CA ASN A 6 -1.61 -4.82 -16.51
C ASN A 6 -3.07 -5.01 -16.92
N THR A 7 -3.38 -6.10 -17.64
CA THR A 7 -4.74 -6.48 -18.05
C THR A 7 -5.39 -7.50 -17.11
N HIS A 8 -4.67 -7.99 -16.09
CA HIS A 8 -5.22 -8.93 -15.13
C HIS A 8 -6.26 -8.25 -14.26
N GLU A 9 -7.35 -8.96 -13.95
CA GLU A 9 -8.51 -8.43 -13.22
C GLU A 9 -8.09 -7.77 -11.90
N SER A 10 -7.29 -8.45 -11.06
CA SER A 10 -6.83 -7.89 -9.78
C SER A 10 -6.11 -6.54 -9.92
N VAL A 11 -5.33 -6.35 -10.99
CA VAL A 11 -4.64 -5.08 -11.26
C VAL A 11 -5.60 -4.00 -11.75
N GLN A 12 -6.59 -4.37 -12.58
CA GLN A 12 -7.62 -3.44 -13.04
C GLN A 12 -8.51 -2.99 -11.88
N THR A 13 -9.04 -3.92 -11.09
CA THR A 13 -9.87 -3.64 -9.92
C THR A 13 -9.11 -2.82 -8.88
N PHE A 14 -7.84 -3.13 -8.63
CA PHE A 14 -6.99 -2.31 -7.77
C PHE A 14 -6.90 -0.85 -8.25
N LYS A 15 -6.63 -0.63 -9.54
CA LYS A 15 -6.52 0.72 -10.11
C LYS A 15 -7.82 1.51 -10.02
N GLU A 16 -8.96 0.85 -10.24
CA GLU A 16 -10.26 1.48 -10.10
C GLU A 16 -10.53 1.94 -8.66
N VAL A 17 -10.28 1.06 -7.70
CA VAL A 17 -10.47 1.36 -6.27
C VAL A 17 -9.47 2.40 -5.81
N GLN A 18 -8.23 2.35 -6.28
CA GLN A 18 -7.22 3.38 -6.04
C GLN A 18 -7.69 4.75 -6.52
N SER A 19 -8.19 4.84 -7.76
CA SER A 19 -8.71 6.10 -8.31
C SER A 19 -9.91 6.62 -7.51
N LYS A 20 -10.83 5.73 -7.12
CA LYS A 20 -11.98 6.10 -6.28
C LYS A 20 -11.53 6.63 -4.92
N ALA A 21 -10.61 5.95 -4.26
CA ALA A 21 -10.08 6.37 -2.95
C ALA A 21 -9.34 7.70 -3.06
N GLN A 22 -8.48 7.87 -4.07
CA GLN A 22 -7.72 9.11 -4.29
C GLN A 22 -8.60 10.31 -4.63
N ASN A 23 -9.73 10.10 -5.32
CA ASN A 23 -10.64 11.18 -5.71
C ASN A 23 -11.77 11.42 -4.70
N HIS A 24 -11.86 10.61 -3.63
CA HIS A 24 -12.91 10.74 -2.63
C HIS A 24 -12.71 11.99 -1.78
N ALA A 25 -13.64 12.96 -1.89
CA ALA A 25 -13.57 14.23 -1.18
C ALA A 25 -13.47 14.07 0.34
N GLY A 26 -14.21 13.12 0.93
CA GLY A 26 -14.17 12.86 2.37
C GLY A 26 -12.82 12.30 2.86
N LEU A 27 -12.11 11.54 2.02
CA LEU A 27 -10.78 11.03 2.38
C LEU A 27 -9.74 12.14 2.29
N LYS A 28 -9.84 13.00 1.27
CA LYS A 28 -8.99 14.21 1.17
C LYS A 28 -9.20 15.12 2.37
N GLU A 29 -10.44 15.35 2.77
CA GLU A 29 -10.74 16.20 3.92
C GLU A 29 -10.18 15.61 5.22
N LEU A 30 -10.32 14.29 5.43
CA LEU A 30 -9.72 13.59 6.56
C LEU A 30 -8.19 13.70 6.55
N GLU A 31 -7.55 13.52 5.39
CA GLU A 31 -6.10 13.63 5.24
C GLU A 31 -5.62 15.05 5.60
N GLU A 32 -6.31 16.08 5.12
CA GLU A 32 -6.01 17.47 5.45
C GLU A 32 -6.23 17.78 6.94
N LYS A 33 -7.25 17.19 7.59
CA LYS A 33 -7.43 17.28 9.05
C LYS A 33 -6.26 16.63 9.80
N ILE A 34 -5.84 15.43 9.37
CA ILE A 34 -4.69 14.72 9.97
C ILE A 34 -3.41 15.57 9.85
N LYS A 35 -3.13 16.11 8.67
CA LYS A 35 -1.95 16.97 8.44
C LYS A 35 -1.96 18.22 9.32
N ARG A 36 -3.11 18.88 9.47
CA ARG A 36 -3.26 20.03 10.38
C ARG A 36 -2.99 19.65 11.83
N ALA A 37 -3.64 18.58 12.33
CA ALA A 37 -3.44 18.13 13.70
C ALA A 37 -1.98 17.70 13.96
N GLN A 38 -1.30 17.08 12.98
CA GLN A 38 0.13 16.78 13.06
C GLN A 38 1.00 18.03 13.15
N LYS A 39 0.70 19.06 12.35
CA LYS A 39 1.40 20.35 12.42
C LYS A 39 1.21 21.02 13.78
N ASP A 40 -0.01 20.98 14.32
CA ASP A 40 -0.32 21.54 15.62
C ASP A 40 0.39 20.77 16.74
N ALA A 41 0.43 19.43 16.67
CA ALA A 41 1.19 18.60 17.62
C ALA A 41 2.68 18.96 17.62
N VAL A 42 3.30 19.09 16.45
CA VAL A 42 4.71 19.51 16.31
C VAL A 42 4.93 20.92 16.88
N ALA A 43 3.99 21.84 16.65
CA ALA A 43 4.05 23.18 17.20
C ALA A 43 3.93 23.17 18.74
N TYR A 44 3.01 22.40 19.31
CA TYR A 44 2.85 22.29 20.76
C TYR A 44 4.04 21.64 21.44
N ALA A 45 4.64 20.62 20.81
CA ALA A 45 5.89 20.03 21.27
C ALA A 45 7.03 21.06 21.26
N HIS A 46 7.13 21.90 20.22
CA HIS A 46 8.15 22.94 20.13
C HIS A 46 8.01 24.04 21.19
N TYR A 47 6.77 24.35 21.61
CA TYR A 47 6.48 25.36 22.63
C TYR A 47 6.32 24.79 24.04
N ASP A 48 6.76 23.55 24.30
CA ASP A 48 6.68 22.85 25.59
C ASP A 48 5.26 22.86 26.19
N LYS A 49 4.24 22.57 25.37
CA LYS A 49 2.82 22.48 25.79
C LYS A 49 2.33 21.02 25.81
N PRO A 50 2.73 20.20 26.80
CA PRO A 50 2.49 18.75 26.80
C PRO A 50 1.01 18.37 26.82
N GLU A 51 0.16 19.12 27.52
CA GLU A 51 -1.29 18.83 27.54
C GLU A 51 -1.97 19.11 26.20
N ALA A 52 -1.56 20.16 25.50
CA ALA A 52 -2.08 20.49 24.16
C ALA A 52 -1.56 19.48 23.11
N GLU A 53 -0.27 19.12 23.19
CA GLU A 53 0.31 18.07 22.35
C GLU A 53 -0.43 16.75 22.52
N LYS A 54 -0.70 16.32 23.76
CA LYS A 54 -1.43 15.09 24.05
C LYS A 54 -2.84 15.08 23.44
N GLN A 55 -3.54 16.22 23.47
CA GLN A 55 -4.84 16.36 22.83
C GLN A 55 -4.74 16.24 21.31
N SER A 56 -3.77 16.90 20.67
CA SER A 56 -3.53 16.76 19.24
C SER A 56 -3.15 15.34 18.84
N VAL A 57 -2.33 14.63 19.63
CA VAL A 57 -2.02 13.22 19.38
C VAL A 57 -3.26 12.33 19.48
N ALA A 58 -4.14 12.58 20.47
CA ALA A 58 -5.40 11.86 20.58
C ALA A 58 -6.31 12.11 19.37
N GLU A 59 -6.39 13.36 18.89
CA GLU A 59 -7.14 13.72 17.69
C GLU A 59 -6.57 13.06 16.43
N ILE A 60 -5.25 13.09 16.24
CA ILE A 60 -4.56 12.40 15.13
C ILE A 60 -4.91 10.91 15.15
N ASN A 61 -4.90 10.26 16.32
CA ASN A 61 -5.23 8.84 16.45
C ASN A 61 -6.69 8.56 16.09
N ALA A 62 -7.62 9.42 16.53
CA ALA A 62 -9.04 9.29 16.19
C ALA A 62 -9.28 9.47 14.68
N LEU A 63 -8.68 10.49 14.07
CA LEU A 63 -8.77 10.76 12.64
C LEU A 63 -8.13 9.63 11.81
N ASN A 64 -6.97 9.12 12.21
CA ASN A 64 -6.34 7.98 11.56
C ASN A 64 -7.18 6.71 11.65
N LYS A 65 -7.85 6.48 12.78
CA LYS A 65 -8.78 5.36 12.93
C LYS A 65 -9.97 5.51 12.00
N ALA A 66 -10.56 6.70 11.91
CA ALA A 66 -11.66 6.98 10.99
C ALA A 66 -11.24 6.80 9.53
N TYR A 67 -10.04 7.27 9.15
CA TYR A 67 -9.48 7.08 7.82
C TYR A 67 -9.28 5.60 7.50
N LYS A 68 -8.66 4.84 8.41
CA LYS A 68 -8.37 3.40 8.23
C LYS A 68 -9.64 2.55 8.11
N ASN A 69 -10.67 2.88 8.87
CA ASN A 69 -11.94 2.16 8.88
C ASN A 69 -12.91 2.66 7.80
N HIS A 70 -12.47 3.57 6.92
CA HIS A 70 -13.31 4.04 5.83
C HIS A 70 -13.46 2.90 4.80
N PRO A 71 -14.68 2.55 4.33
CA PRO A 71 -14.90 1.40 3.46
C PRO A 71 -14.06 1.40 2.17
N LEU A 72 -13.85 2.59 1.57
CA LEU A 72 -12.96 2.72 0.40
C LEU A 72 -11.49 2.40 0.71
N VAL A 73 -11.01 2.73 1.92
CA VAL A 73 -9.63 2.46 2.33
C VAL A 73 -9.46 0.99 2.67
N GLU A 74 -10.44 0.38 3.33
CA GLU A 74 -10.46 -1.08 3.55
C GLU A 74 -10.44 -1.83 2.22
N ASN A 75 -11.35 -1.47 1.30
CA ASN A 75 -11.41 -2.10 -0.01
C ASN A 75 -10.10 -1.90 -0.81
N TYR A 76 -9.52 -0.69 -0.77
CA TYR A 76 -8.23 -0.42 -1.41
C TYR A 76 -7.13 -1.35 -0.88
N ARG A 77 -7.09 -1.57 0.44
CA ARG A 77 -6.09 -2.44 1.08
C ARG A 77 -6.28 -3.90 0.71
N GLU A 78 -7.51 -4.38 0.63
CA GLU A 78 -7.80 -5.74 0.15
C GLU A 78 -7.34 -5.94 -1.29
N ARG A 79 -7.71 -5.04 -2.21
CA ARG A 79 -7.29 -5.14 -3.61
C ARG A 79 -5.77 -5.01 -3.78
N LEU A 80 -5.12 -4.25 -2.91
CA LEU A 80 -3.66 -4.14 -2.89
C LEU A 80 -3.01 -5.49 -2.56
N VAL A 81 -3.54 -6.23 -1.59
CA VAL A 81 -3.04 -7.57 -1.23
C VAL A 81 -3.23 -8.54 -2.41
N GLU A 82 -4.41 -8.54 -3.04
CA GLU A 82 -4.67 -9.39 -4.21
C GLU A 82 -3.72 -9.10 -5.39
N ALA A 83 -3.40 -7.82 -5.61
CA ALA A 83 -2.43 -7.42 -6.63
C ALA A 83 -0.99 -7.85 -6.26
N ASP A 84 -0.62 -7.78 -4.99
CA ASP A 84 0.69 -8.20 -4.48
C ASP A 84 0.88 -9.72 -4.58
N GLU A 85 -0.15 -10.49 -4.24
CA GLU A 85 -0.16 -11.95 -4.40
C GLU A 85 0.07 -12.37 -5.85
N LEU A 86 -0.54 -11.67 -6.81
CA LEU A 86 -0.28 -11.90 -8.24
C LEU A 86 1.18 -11.64 -8.60
N LEU A 87 1.75 -10.52 -8.14
CA LEU A 87 3.14 -10.18 -8.41
C LEU A 87 4.09 -11.22 -7.80
N GLN A 88 3.83 -11.65 -6.56
CA GLN A 88 4.62 -12.67 -5.89
C GLN A 88 4.53 -14.03 -6.61
N HIS A 89 3.34 -14.41 -7.09
CA HIS A 89 3.16 -15.63 -7.87
C HIS A 89 3.98 -15.60 -9.17
N VAL A 90 3.91 -14.51 -9.92
CA VAL A 90 4.68 -14.36 -11.17
C VAL A 90 6.17 -14.35 -10.90
N SER A 91 6.62 -13.66 -9.86
CA SER A 91 8.02 -13.66 -9.43
C SER A 91 8.51 -15.08 -9.12
N THR A 92 7.70 -15.86 -8.40
CA THR A 92 8.01 -17.26 -8.07
C THR A 92 8.10 -18.14 -9.31
N MET A 93 7.20 -17.95 -10.30
CA MET A 93 7.25 -18.68 -11.56
C MET A 93 8.52 -18.36 -12.36
N ILE A 94 8.89 -17.08 -12.45
CA ILE A 94 10.12 -16.65 -13.12
C ILE A 94 11.33 -17.27 -12.43
N GLN A 95 11.40 -17.21 -11.10
CA GLN A 95 12.51 -17.78 -10.34
C GLN A 95 12.66 -19.28 -10.62
N LYS A 96 11.55 -20.02 -10.65
CA LYS A 96 11.55 -21.46 -10.93
C LYS A 96 12.06 -21.77 -12.33
N GLU A 97 11.55 -21.06 -13.34
CA GLU A 97 11.97 -21.24 -14.74
C GLU A 97 13.46 -20.93 -14.92
N VAL A 98 13.95 -19.86 -14.30
CA VAL A 98 15.38 -19.49 -14.34
C VAL A 98 16.24 -20.57 -13.67
N ASN A 99 15.86 -21.04 -12.48
CA ASN A 99 16.60 -22.09 -11.79
C ASN A 99 16.66 -23.39 -12.61
N GLN A 100 15.54 -23.79 -13.22
CA GLN A 100 15.49 -25.00 -14.05
C GLN A 100 16.42 -24.93 -15.25
N ARG A 101 16.55 -23.75 -15.87
CA ARG A 101 17.48 -23.56 -16.99
C ARG A 101 18.94 -23.64 -16.54
N ILE A 102 19.29 -23.01 -15.43
CA ILE A 102 20.64 -23.06 -14.87
C ILE A 102 21.03 -24.49 -14.47
N GLU A 103 20.15 -25.19 -13.75
CA GLU A 103 20.39 -26.59 -13.34
C GLU A 103 20.49 -27.55 -14.55
N GLY A 104 19.69 -27.32 -15.59
CA GLY A 104 19.77 -28.06 -16.84
C GLY A 104 21.08 -27.82 -17.61
N GLU A 105 21.53 -26.57 -17.68
CA GLU A 105 22.78 -26.18 -18.33
C GLU A 105 24.03 -26.72 -17.57
N GLU A 106 24.02 -26.72 -16.24
CA GLU A 106 25.10 -27.35 -15.44
C GLU A 106 25.15 -28.88 -15.61
N TYR A 107 23.98 -29.54 -15.73
CA TYR A 107 23.93 -30.99 -15.94
C TYR A 107 24.49 -31.38 -17.31
N ASP A 108 24.19 -30.61 -18.36
CA ASP A 108 24.69 -30.86 -19.72
C ASP A 108 26.18 -30.52 -19.85
N ALA A 109 26.68 -29.47 -19.19
CA ALA A 109 28.11 -29.11 -19.18
C ALA A 109 28.99 -30.09 -18.39
N SER A 110 28.41 -30.92 -17.52
CA SER A 110 29.12 -31.96 -16.75
C SER A 110 29.26 -33.30 -17.49
N LYS A 111 28.63 -33.44 -18.67
CA LYS A 111 28.64 -34.66 -19.50
C LYS A 111 29.61 -34.63 -20.68
N ASP A 112 30.20 -33.47 -20.97
CA ASP A 112 31.30 -33.29 -21.93
C ASP A 112 32.67 -33.27 -21.21
#